data_AF-M1EKT3-F1
#
_entry.id   AF-M1EKT3-F1
#
_cell.length_a   1.000
_cell.length_b   1.000
_cell.length_c   1.000
_cell.angle_alpha   90.00
_cell.angle_beta   90.00
_cell.angle_gamma   90.00
#
_symmetry.space_group_name_H-M   'P 1'
#
loop_
_entity.id
_entity.type
_entity.pdbx_description
1 polymer ?
#
loop_
_entity_poly.entity_id
_entity_poly.type
_entity_poly.pdbx_seq_one_letter_code
_entity_poly.pdbx_strand_id
1 'polypeptide(L)'
;DAAFKILNPMTVPRFFRLNSNNALIEFLLEGTPEIREHYLDSKKDVDRHLKSACEQFIQQQTKLFVEQLEEFLTKVSALKTMASQGGPKYRLSQQPWAQPAKVSDLVANAYKTIKAKLPLTLRSMSLYLSNKDTEFILFKPVRNNVQQVFQKFHVLLKEEFSPEDMDIIACPSMEQV
;
A
#
# COMPACT_ATOMS: atom_id res chain seq x y z
N ASP A 1 -57.91 53.07 12.44
CA ASP A 1 -56.63 53.48 11.82
C ASP A 1 -55.58 52.39 11.67
N ALA A 2 -55.23 51.65 12.73
CA ALA A 2 -54.18 50.62 12.64
C ALA A 2 -54.49 49.47 11.66
N ALA A 3 -55.74 49.01 11.59
CA ALA A 3 -56.17 47.95 10.67
C ALA A 3 -56.07 48.36 9.18
N PHE A 4 -56.25 49.65 8.87
CA PHE A 4 -56.16 50.14 7.49
C PHE A 4 -54.70 50.27 7.01
N LYS A 5 -53.75 50.49 7.93
CA LYS A 5 -52.30 50.46 7.64
C LYS A 5 -51.78 49.06 7.31
N ILE A 6 -52.45 48.00 7.77
CA ILE A 6 -52.10 46.61 7.44
C ILE A 6 -52.51 46.26 5.99
N LEU A 7 -53.53 46.93 5.46
CA LEU A 7 -53.99 46.76 4.08
C LEU A 7 -53.19 47.61 3.08
N ASN A 8 -52.34 48.53 3.55
CA ASN A 8 -51.52 49.35 2.67
C ASN A 8 -50.19 48.63 2.34
N PRO A 9 -49.98 48.21 1.08
CA PRO A 9 -48.83 47.39 0.69
C PRO A 9 -47.48 48.09 0.87
N MET A 10 -47.45 49.42 1.00
CA MET A 10 -46.22 50.20 1.16
C MET A 10 -45.71 50.28 2.60
N THR A 11 -46.54 50.00 3.61
CA THR A 11 -46.16 50.13 5.03
C THR A 11 -45.89 48.79 5.72
N VAL A 12 -46.29 47.67 5.11
CA VAL A 12 -46.11 46.33 5.67
C VAL A 12 -44.86 45.67 5.08
N PRO A 13 -43.94 45.14 5.90
CA PRO A 13 -42.79 44.35 5.43
C PRO A 13 -43.24 43.21 4.51
N ARG A 14 -42.44 42.91 3.48
CA ARG A 14 -42.76 41.92 2.43
C ARG A 14 -43.14 40.53 2.98
N PHE A 15 -42.71 40.20 4.19
CA PHE A 15 -43.03 38.95 4.88
C PHE A 15 -44.50 38.83 5.34
N PHE A 16 -45.17 39.95 5.67
CA PHE A 16 -46.52 39.95 6.24
C PHE A 16 -47.61 40.50 5.29
N ARG A 17 -47.27 40.74 4.01
CA ARG A 17 -48.25 41.25 3.04
C ARG A 17 -49.25 40.17 2.66
N LEU A 18 -50.54 40.43 2.72
CA LEU A 18 -51.57 39.45 2.32
C LEU A 18 -51.87 39.52 0.81
N ASN A 19 -50.82 39.65 -0.02
CA ASN A 19 -50.93 39.71 -1.48
C ASN A 19 -49.88 38.82 -2.15
N SER A 20 -49.93 38.72 -3.48
CA SER A 20 -49.03 37.87 -4.29
C SER A 20 -47.54 38.22 -4.18
N ASN A 21 -47.18 39.33 -3.53
CA ASN A 21 -45.81 39.76 -3.29
C ASN A 21 -45.41 39.53 -1.81
N ASN A 22 -45.75 38.36 -1.29
CA ASN A 22 -45.42 37.91 0.06
C ASN A 22 -44.23 36.94 0.03
N ALA A 23 -43.16 37.28 0.75
CA ALA A 23 -41.93 36.49 0.75
C ALA A 23 -42.07 35.10 1.43
N LEU A 24 -43.01 34.95 2.37
CA LEU A 24 -43.35 33.66 2.99
C LEU A 24 -44.10 32.76 2.00
N ILE A 25 -45.04 33.32 1.23
CA ILE A 25 -45.79 32.57 0.21
C ILE A 25 -44.86 32.17 -0.93
N GLU A 26 -43.98 33.08 -1.37
CA GLU A 26 -42.92 32.82 -2.35
C GLU A 26 -41.98 31.72 -1.83
N PHE A 27 -41.57 31.77 -0.55
CA PHE A 27 -40.78 30.70 0.07
C PHE A 27 -41.54 29.37 0.20
N LEU A 28 -42.84 29.37 0.48
CA LEU A 28 -43.62 28.12 0.58
C LEU A 28 -43.92 27.51 -0.80
N LEU A 29 -44.05 28.33 -1.85
CA LEU A 29 -44.34 27.90 -3.21
C LEU A 29 -43.08 27.56 -4.01
N GLU A 30 -42.00 28.34 -3.85
CA GLU A 30 -40.76 28.22 -4.62
C GLU A 30 -39.56 27.78 -3.76
N GLY A 31 -39.67 27.86 -2.44
CA GLY A 31 -38.59 27.62 -1.50
C GLY A 31 -38.60 26.24 -0.84
N THR A 32 -39.31 25.24 -1.38
CA THR A 32 -39.02 23.85 -1.03
C THR A 32 -37.58 23.56 -1.44
N PRO A 33 -36.63 23.39 -0.48
CA PRO A 33 -35.27 23.09 -0.84
C PRO A 33 -35.24 21.75 -1.57
N GLU A 34 -34.66 21.72 -2.77
CA GLU A 34 -34.39 20.46 -3.45
C GLU A 34 -33.34 19.71 -2.61
N ILE A 35 -33.78 18.72 -1.83
CA ILE A 35 -32.90 17.85 -1.07
C ILE A 35 -32.19 16.95 -2.08
N ARG A 36 -31.02 17.38 -2.55
CA ARG A 36 -30.11 16.53 -3.30
C ARG A 36 -29.30 15.69 -2.33
N GLU A 37 -29.74 14.45 -2.11
CA GLU A 37 -28.90 13.44 -1.49
C GLU A 37 -27.69 13.19 -2.39
N HIS A 38 -26.55 13.79 -2.04
CA HIS A 38 -25.29 13.31 -2.58
C HIS A 38 -25.04 11.92 -2.00
N TYR A 39 -25.42 10.89 -2.76
CA TYR A 39 -24.90 9.54 -2.59
C TYR A 39 -23.39 9.60 -2.89
N LEU A 40 -22.61 10.13 -1.96
CA LEU A 40 -21.17 9.96 -1.95
C LEU A 40 -20.97 8.45 -1.90
N ASP A 41 -20.29 7.93 -2.93
CA ASP A 41 -20.18 6.51 -3.26
C ASP A 41 -19.44 5.74 -2.15
N SER A 42 -20.15 5.53 -1.03
CA SER A 42 -19.63 4.94 0.21
C SER A 42 -19.16 3.52 -0.06
N LYS A 43 -19.80 2.84 -1.01
CA LYS A 43 -19.37 1.54 -1.51
C LYS A 43 -18.01 1.63 -2.21
N LYS A 44 -17.85 2.53 -3.18
CA LYS A 44 -16.56 2.73 -3.85
C LYS A 44 -15.46 3.18 -2.91
N ASP A 45 -15.78 3.99 -1.91
CA ASP A 45 -14.79 4.42 -0.93
C ASP A 45 -14.36 3.24 -0.04
N VAL A 46 -15.30 2.41 0.42
CA VAL A 46 -14.98 1.16 1.12
C VAL A 46 -14.13 0.22 0.25
N ASP A 47 -14.50 0.01 -1.01
CA ASP A 47 -13.75 -0.83 -1.96
C ASP A 47 -12.33 -0.29 -2.18
N ARG A 48 -12.17 1.04 -2.24
CA ARG A 48 -10.87 1.70 -2.35
C ARG A 48 -10.01 1.46 -1.11
N HIS A 49 -10.58 1.64 0.08
CA HIS A 49 -9.87 1.40 1.34
C HIS A 49 -9.49 -0.07 1.51
N LEU A 50 -10.38 -0.99 1.14
CA LEU A 50 -10.11 -2.43 1.15
C LEU A 50 -8.93 -2.77 0.23
N LYS A 51 -8.95 -2.27 -1.01
CA LYS A 51 -7.85 -2.49 -1.96
C LYS A 51 -6.53 -1.93 -1.42
N SER A 52 -6.55 -0.70 -0.88
CA SER A 52 -5.35 -0.09 -0.31
C SER A 52 -4.82 -0.88 0.89
N ALA A 53 -5.69 -1.36 1.78
CA ALA A 53 -5.30 -2.18 2.92
C ALA A 53 -4.68 -3.52 2.48
N CYS A 54 -5.24 -4.17 1.45
CA CYS A 54 -4.67 -5.38 0.86
C CYS A 54 -3.27 -5.13 0.25
N GLU A 55 -3.11 -4.04 -0.51
CA GLU A 55 -1.82 -3.66 -1.11
C GLU A 55 -0.77 -3.36 -0.03
N GLN A 56 -1.14 -2.60 1.02
CA GLN A 56 -0.27 -2.32 2.15
C GLN A 56 0.12 -3.59 2.89
N PHE A 57 -0.82 -4.49 3.15
CA PHE A 57 -0.54 -5.79 3.75
C PHE A 57 0.47 -6.57 2.90
N ILE A 58 0.26 -6.66 1.59
CA ILE A 58 1.16 -7.39 0.69
C ILE A 58 2.58 -6.80 0.75
N GLN A 59 2.72 -5.48 0.68
CA GLN A 59 4.00 -4.79 0.75
C GLN A 59 4.69 -5.01 2.10
N GLN A 60 3.95 -4.83 3.21
CA GLN A 60 4.50 -4.96 4.56
C GLN A 60 4.95 -6.40 4.86
N GLN A 61 4.14 -7.40 4.50
CA GLN A 61 4.52 -8.81 4.71
C GLN A 61 5.70 -9.21 3.82
N THR A 62 5.73 -8.75 2.57
CA THR A 62 6.89 -8.98 1.68
C THR A 62 8.14 -8.40 2.32
N LYS A 63 8.10 -7.12 2.70
CA LYS A 63 9.22 -6.44 3.34
C LYS A 63 9.66 -7.17 4.62
N LEU A 64 8.72 -7.55 5.49
CA LEU A 64 9.03 -8.30 6.71
C LEU A 64 9.84 -9.59 6.46
N PHE A 65 9.59 -10.27 5.34
CA PHE A 65 10.28 -11.51 5.00
C PHE A 65 11.65 -11.31 4.37
N VAL A 66 11.82 -10.27 3.54
CA VAL A 66 13.01 -10.12 2.68
C VAL A 66 13.69 -8.75 2.77
N GLU A 67 13.37 -7.90 3.75
CA GLU A 67 13.94 -6.55 3.91
C GLU A 67 15.47 -6.53 3.79
N GLN A 68 16.16 -7.44 4.48
CA GLN A 68 17.62 -7.51 4.43
C GLN A 68 18.17 -7.83 3.04
N LEU A 69 17.47 -8.70 2.29
CA LEU A 69 17.84 -9.03 0.91
C LEU A 69 17.56 -7.86 -0.03
N GLU A 70 16.42 -7.20 0.11
CA GLU A 70 16.08 -6.00 -0.69
C GLU A 70 17.06 -4.85 -0.46
N GLU A 71 17.47 -4.60 0.79
CA GLU A 71 18.50 -3.61 1.10
C GLU A 71 19.85 -3.96 0.47
N PHE A 72 20.24 -5.23 0.51
CA PHE A 72 21.46 -5.71 -0.14
C PHE A 72 21.40 -5.51 -1.66
N LEU A 73 20.32 -5.95 -2.30
CA LEU A 73 20.10 -5.76 -3.75
C LEU A 73 20.13 -4.27 -4.12
N THR A 74 19.55 -3.42 -3.29
CA THR A 74 19.54 -1.96 -3.51
C THR A 74 20.96 -1.39 -3.46
N LYS A 75 21.75 -1.77 -2.45
CA LYS A 75 23.18 -1.37 -2.34
C LYS A 75 23.98 -1.79 -3.56
N VAL A 76 23.78 -3.02 -4.03
CA VAL A 76 24.46 -3.53 -5.23
C VAL A 76 24.02 -2.76 -6.48
N SER A 77 22.72 -2.51 -6.63
CA SER A 77 22.21 -1.74 -7.78
C SER A 77 22.78 -0.32 -7.81
N ALA A 78 22.88 0.36 -6.66
CA ALA A 78 23.46 1.69 -6.55
C ALA A 78 24.94 1.69 -6.95
N LEU A 79 25.72 0.69 -6.51
CA LEU A 79 27.11 0.53 -6.94
C LEU A 79 27.22 0.30 -8.45
N LYS A 80 26.37 -0.57 -9.03
CA LYS A 80 26.36 -0.81 -10.49
C LYS A 80 26.02 0.48 -11.25
N THR A 81 25.06 1.27 -10.78
CA THR A 81 24.69 2.56 -11.39
C THR A 81 25.85 3.56 -11.34
N MET A 82 26.55 3.69 -10.22
CA MET A 82 27.73 4.56 -10.12
C MET A 82 28.84 4.16 -11.09
N ALA A 83 29.08 2.86 -11.26
CA ALA A 83 30.06 2.36 -12.23
C ALA A 83 29.66 2.67 -13.69
N SER A 84 28.36 2.61 -14.02
CA SER A 84 27.87 2.95 -15.37
C SER A 84 27.93 4.45 -15.71
N GLN A 85 27.89 5.32 -14.70
CA GLN A 85 27.91 6.79 -14.87
C GLN A 85 29.34 7.36 -14.94
N GLY A 86 30.35 6.52 -15.19
CA GLY A 86 31.75 6.95 -15.27
C GLY A 86 32.45 7.08 -13.92
N GLY A 87 31.83 6.61 -12.84
CA GLY A 87 32.50 6.46 -11.56
C GLY A 87 33.53 5.31 -11.56
N PRO A 88 34.40 5.22 -10.53
CA PRO A 88 35.33 4.11 -10.37
C PRO A 88 34.63 2.75 -10.41
N LYS A 89 35.17 1.80 -11.20
CA LYS A 89 34.71 0.40 -11.25
C LYS A 89 35.08 -0.29 -9.94
N TYR A 90 34.13 -0.38 -9.01
CA TYR A 90 34.26 -1.19 -7.81
C TYR A 90 33.86 -2.64 -8.08
N ARG A 91 34.65 -3.61 -7.58
CA ARG A 91 34.24 -5.01 -7.56
C ARG A 91 33.41 -5.28 -6.31
N LEU A 92 32.35 -6.09 -6.40
CA LEU A 92 31.55 -6.48 -5.24
C LEU A 92 32.40 -7.12 -4.14
N SER A 93 33.34 -8.01 -4.52
CA SER A 93 34.24 -8.70 -3.59
C SER A 93 35.17 -7.78 -2.79
N GLN A 94 35.37 -6.53 -3.22
CA GLN A 94 36.15 -5.54 -2.47
C GLN A 94 35.34 -4.85 -1.37
N GLN A 95 34.01 -5.00 -1.39
CA GLN A 95 33.14 -4.37 -0.41
C GLN A 95 33.12 -5.20 0.89
N PRO A 96 33.36 -4.60 2.07
CA PRO A 96 33.38 -5.34 3.35
C PRO A 96 32.06 -6.04 3.68
N TRP A 97 30.94 -5.52 3.17
CA TRP A 97 29.59 -6.05 3.39
C TRP A 97 29.17 -7.11 2.36
N ALA A 98 29.92 -7.29 1.28
CA ALA A 98 29.65 -8.28 0.23
C ALA A 98 30.63 -9.45 0.25
N GLN A 99 31.35 -9.65 1.36
CA GLN A 99 32.19 -10.84 1.55
C GLN A 99 31.31 -12.10 1.56
N PRO A 100 31.74 -13.23 0.96
CA PRO A 100 30.94 -14.45 0.86
C PRO A 100 30.34 -14.91 2.20
N ALA A 101 31.12 -14.86 3.29
CA ALA A 101 30.64 -15.20 4.63
C ALA A 101 29.52 -14.27 5.12
N LYS A 102 29.60 -12.97 4.83
CA LYS A 102 28.55 -11.99 5.20
C LYS A 102 27.28 -12.19 4.39
N VAL A 103 27.42 -12.57 3.13
CA VAL A 103 26.29 -12.89 2.26
C VAL A 103 25.64 -14.21 2.70
N SER A 104 26.42 -15.20 3.13
CA SER A 104 25.89 -16.42 3.78
C SER A 104 25.06 -16.09 5.03
N ASP A 105 25.60 -15.25 5.93
CA ASP A 105 24.88 -14.79 7.13
C ASP A 105 23.57 -14.06 6.78
N LEU A 106 23.59 -13.21 5.76
CA LEU A 106 22.43 -12.48 5.24
C LEU A 106 21.32 -13.45 4.80
N VAL A 107 21.68 -14.46 3.99
CA VAL A 107 20.74 -15.48 3.51
C VAL A 107 20.20 -16.31 4.67
N ALA A 108 21.06 -16.76 5.57
CA ALA A 108 20.66 -17.52 6.75
C ALA A 108 19.68 -16.74 7.64
N ASN A 109 19.89 -15.43 7.80
CA ASN A 109 19.00 -14.55 8.57
C ASN A 109 17.66 -14.32 7.87
N ALA A 110 17.65 -14.14 6.54
CA ALA A 110 16.41 -14.05 5.77
C ALA A 110 15.58 -15.34 5.94
N TYR A 111 16.21 -16.50 5.85
CA TYR A 111 15.55 -17.80 6.07
C TYR A 111 15.01 -17.99 7.48
N LYS A 112 15.80 -17.64 8.50
CA LYS A 112 15.34 -17.67 9.89
C LYS A 112 14.14 -16.76 10.09
N THR A 113 14.15 -15.58 9.49
CA THR A 113 13.05 -14.61 9.56
C THR A 113 11.78 -15.17 8.92
N ILE A 114 11.87 -15.73 7.71
CA ILE A 114 10.74 -16.38 7.03
C ILE A 114 10.18 -17.51 7.88
N LYS A 115 11.03 -18.43 8.37
CA LYS A 115 10.59 -19.56 9.22
C LYS A 115 9.91 -19.12 10.50
N ALA A 116 10.38 -18.03 11.11
CA ALA A 116 9.80 -17.51 12.35
C ALA A 116 8.49 -16.72 12.12
N LYS A 117 8.42 -15.93 11.05
CA LYS A 117 7.31 -14.99 10.82
C LYS A 117 6.17 -15.60 10.01
N LEU A 118 6.45 -16.49 9.06
CA LEU A 118 5.45 -17.08 8.17
C LEU A 118 4.30 -17.76 8.93
N PRO A 119 4.54 -18.63 9.95
CA PRO A 119 3.46 -19.25 10.71
C PRO A 119 2.61 -18.23 11.47
N LEU A 120 3.21 -17.14 11.95
CA LEU A 120 2.51 -16.08 12.67
C LEU A 120 1.60 -15.28 11.72
N THR A 121 2.07 -14.96 10.52
CA THR A 121 1.29 -14.31 9.47
C THR A 121 0.12 -15.19 9.06
N LEU A 122 0.35 -16.46 8.74
CA LEU A 122 -0.71 -17.40 8.34
C LEU A 122 -1.75 -17.60 9.45
N ARG A 123 -1.31 -17.73 10.71
CA ARG A 123 -2.23 -17.83 11.85
C ARG A 123 -3.11 -16.59 12.00
N SER A 124 -2.52 -15.40 11.83
CA SER A 124 -3.27 -14.14 11.91
C SER A 124 -4.28 -14.03 10.77
N MET A 125 -3.89 -14.39 9.54
CA MET A 125 -4.80 -14.43 8.40
C MET A 125 -5.97 -15.38 8.64
N SER A 126 -5.72 -16.60 9.15
CA SER A 126 -6.79 -17.54 9.50
C SER A 126 -7.71 -17.02 10.61
N LEU A 127 -7.18 -16.29 11.60
CA LEU A 127 -7.98 -15.71 12.68
C LEU A 127 -8.92 -14.60 12.18
N TYR A 128 -8.43 -13.71 11.31
CA TYR A 128 -9.17 -12.50 10.93
C TYR A 128 -9.95 -12.62 9.62
N LEU A 129 -9.55 -13.48 8.68
CA LEU A 129 -10.26 -13.66 7.40
C LEU A 129 -11.27 -14.82 7.45
N SER A 130 -10.97 -15.89 8.18
CA SER A 130 -11.83 -17.08 8.34
C SER A 130 -12.30 -17.71 7.00
N ASN A 131 -11.64 -17.43 5.88
CA ASN A 131 -11.96 -17.96 4.54
C ASN A 131 -10.67 -18.33 3.81
N LYS A 132 -10.51 -19.61 3.50
CA LYS A 132 -9.27 -20.15 2.90
C LYS A 132 -8.98 -19.63 1.50
N ASP A 133 -10.00 -19.38 0.68
CA ASP A 133 -9.81 -18.82 -0.65
C ASP A 133 -9.32 -17.37 -0.58
N THR A 134 -9.87 -16.58 0.35
CA THR A 134 -9.46 -15.19 0.58
C THR A 134 -8.04 -15.13 1.15
N GLU A 135 -7.71 -16.00 2.10
CA GLU A 135 -6.35 -16.16 2.62
C GLU A 135 -5.37 -16.46 1.48
N PHE A 136 -5.71 -17.41 0.61
CA PHE A 136 -4.87 -17.81 -0.52
C PHE A 136 -4.70 -16.67 -1.55
N ILE A 137 -5.80 -16.02 -1.93
CA ILE A 137 -5.79 -14.89 -2.88
C ILE A 137 -4.91 -13.75 -2.35
N LEU A 138 -5.01 -13.43 -1.06
CA LEU A 138 -4.25 -12.35 -0.44
C LEU A 138 -2.77 -12.71 -0.23
N PHE A 139 -2.47 -13.97 0.13
CA PHE A 139 -1.10 -14.40 0.42
C PHE A 139 -0.28 -14.73 -0.84
N LYS A 140 -0.93 -15.17 -1.93
CA LYS A 140 -0.25 -15.54 -3.18
C LYS A 140 0.68 -14.43 -3.72
N PRO A 141 0.27 -13.14 -3.77
CA PRO A 141 1.17 -12.04 -4.12
C PRO A 141 2.39 -11.90 -3.21
N VAL A 142 2.23 -12.10 -1.90
CA VAL A 142 3.34 -12.04 -0.93
C VAL A 142 4.38 -13.10 -1.24
N ARG A 143 3.94 -14.36 -1.44
CA ARG A 143 4.82 -15.47 -1.81
C ARG A 143 5.56 -15.17 -3.12
N ASN A 144 4.84 -14.70 -4.14
CA ASN A 144 5.44 -14.39 -5.44
C ASN A 144 6.50 -13.29 -5.33
N ASN A 145 6.25 -12.23 -4.56
CA ASN A 145 7.21 -11.14 -4.39
C ASN A 145 8.48 -11.62 -3.68
N VAL A 146 8.33 -12.40 -2.61
CA VAL A 146 9.46 -13.03 -1.90
C VAL A 146 10.30 -13.86 -2.86
N GLN A 147 9.66 -14.74 -3.65
CA GLN A 147 10.34 -15.56 -4.65
C GLN A 147 11.06 -14.71 -5.71
N GLN A 148 10.45 -13.62 -6.19
CA GLN A 148 11.11 -12.71 -7.13
C GLN A 148 12.37 -12.05 -6.55
N VAL A 149 12.37 -11.70 -5.26
CA VAL A 149 13.55 -11.16 -4.58
C VAL A 149 14.66 -12.19 -4.51
N PHE A 150 14.36 -13.43 -4.11
CA PHE A 150 15.33 -14.53 -4.14
C PHE A 150 15.84 -14.84 -5.54
N GLN A 151 14.97 -14.77 -6.56
CA GLN A 151 15.38 -14.98 -7.95
C GLN A 151 16.38 -13.91 -8.40
N LYS A 152 16.10 -12.62 -8.13
CA LYS A 152 17.03 -11.52 -8.42
C LYS A 152 18.35 -11.70 -7.68
N PHE A 153 18.29 -12.14 -6.43
CA PHE A 153 19.47 -12.43 -5.63
C PHE A 153 20.30 -13.58 -6.21
N HIS A 154 19.69 -14.68 -6.62
CA HIS A 154 20.39 -15.78 -7.30
C HIS A 154 21.07 -15.35 -8.60
N VAL A 155 20.41 -14.51 -9.40
CA VAL A 155 21.01 -13.97 -10.63
C VAL A 155 22.25 -13.15 -10.29
N LEU A 156 22.16 -12.26 -9.30
CA LEU A 156 23.28 -11.47 -8.84
C LEU A 156 24.43 -12.34 -8.31
N LEU A 157 24.13 -13.38 -7.54
CA LEU A 157 25.16 -14.29 -7.03
C LEU A 157 25.96 -14.93 -8.17
N LYS A 158 25.28 -15.38 -9.22
CA LYS A 158 25.92 -15.99 -10.40
C LYS A 158 26.73 -15.01 -11.24
N GLU A 159 26.38 -13.72 -11.22
CA GLU A 159 27.09 -12.68 -11.96
C GLU A 159 28.36 -12.20 -11.24
N GLU A 160 28.33 -12.14 -9.91
CA GLU A 160 29.31 -11.38 -9.12
C GLU A 160 30.23 -12.24 -8.25
N PHE A 161 29.89 -13.52 -8.02
CA PHE A 161 30.64 -14.42 -7.15
C PHE A 161 31.21 -15.61 -7.93
N SER A 162 32.39 -16.08 -7.50
CA SER A 162 33.00 -17.28 -8.07
C SER A 162 32.27 -18.56 -7.62
N PRO A 163 32.45 -19.71 -8.28
CA PRO A 163 31.85 -20.96 -7.82
C PRO A 163 32.29 -21.34 -6.39
N GLU A 164 33.54 -21.04 -6.01
CA GLU A 164 34.03 -21.28 -4.64
C GLU A 164 33.31 -20.39 -3.62
N ASP A 165 33.05 -19.13 -3.98
CA ASP A 165 32.28 -18.21 -3.14
C ASP A 165 30.81 -18.66 -3.00
N MET A 166 30.23 -19.22 -4.06
CA MET A 166 28.86 -19.75 -4.05
C MET A 166 28.71 -20.91 -3.06
N ASP A 167 29.72 -21.78 -2.95
CA ASP A 167 29.74 -22.89 -1.98
C ASP A 167 29.77 -22.37 -0.54
N ILE A 168 30.49 -21.27 -0.28
CA ILE A 168 30.51 -20.61 1.04
C ILE A 168 29.17 -19.95 1.37
N ILE A 169 28.58 -19.27 0.38
CA ILE A 169 27.28 -18.60 0.55
C ILE A 169 26.18 -19.62 0.84
N ALA A 170 26.25 -20.81 0.21
CA ALA A 170 25.31 -21.91 0.39
C ALA A 170 23.85 -21.46 0.27
N CYS A 171 23.55 -20.62 -0.74
CA CYS A 171 22.21 -20.10 -0.94
C CYS A 171 21.26 -21.27 -1.30
N PRO A 172 20.20 -21.50 -0.51
CA PRO A 172 19.22 -22.55 -0.78
C PRO A 172 18.48 -22.31 -2.10
N SER A 173 17.92 -23.39 -2.65
CA SER A 173 17.27 -23.34 -3.96
C SER A 173 15.91 -22.65 -3.92
N MET A 174 15.43 -22.21 -5.07
CA MET A 174 14.09 -21.63 -5.24
C MET A 174 12.94 -22.57 -4.81
N GLU A 175 13.17 -23.88 -4.75
CA GLU A 175 12.19 -24.86 -4.26
C GLU A 175 12.12 -24.89 -2.74
N GLN A 176 13.20 -24.47 -2.07
CA GLN A 176 13.33 -24.37 -0.62
C GLN A 176 12.86 -23.00 -0.09
N VAL A 177 12.57 -22.03 -0.98
CA VAL A 177 11.98 -20.70 -0.71
C VAL A 177 10.45 -20.74 -0.84
#